data_AF-L8GNR4-F1
#
_entry.id   AF-L8GNR4-F1
#
_cell.length_a   1.000
_cell.length_b   1.000
_cell.length_c   1.000
_cell.angle_alpha   90.00
_cell.angle_beta   90.00
_cell.angle_gamma   90.00
#
_symmetry.space_group_name_H-M   'P 1'
#
loop_
_entity.id
_entity.type
_entity.pdbx_description
1 polymer ?
#
loop_
_entity_poly.entity_id
_entity_poly.type
_entity_poly.pdbx_seq_one_letter_code
_entity_poly.pdbx_strand_id
1 'polypeptide(L)'
;MFQKSFNYCRMGDDYSYHHRPGKKQKQTGFMLLCEVALGDMNAIKEAAYMEKAPEGTHSTKGIGQRGPDFSKSIVLPSGVGIPMGQVITYPVDPKEQYNHYNYYRLQHNEYIVYDASQVRVRYLLQVSDQDPNRN
;
A
#
# COMPACT_ATOMS: atom_id res chain seq x y z
N MET A 1 0.18 3.49 -4.38
CA MET A 1 0.40 2.34 -3.46
C MET A 1 1.88 1.98 -3.37
N PHE A 2 2.54 1.47 -4.42
CA PHE A 2 3.98 1.15 -4.39
C PHE A 2 4.89 2.31 -3.96
N GLN A 3 4.65 3.53 -4.47
CA GLN A 3 5.42 4.71 -4.04
C GLN A 3 5.29 5.00 -2.53
N LYS A 4 4.09 4.84 -1.97
CA LYS A 4 3.84 5.04 -0.54
C LYS A 4 4.59 4.00 0.29
N SER A 5 4.47 2.72 -0.07
CA SER A 5 5.20 1.64 0.60
C SER A 5 6.73 1.80 0.48
N PHE A 6 7.24 2.16 -0.70
CA PHE A 6 8.66 2.41 -0.90
C PHE A 6 9.19 3.56 -0.03
N ASN A 7 8.40 4.63 0.14
CA ASN A 7 8.78 5.74 1.01
C ASN A 7 8.88 5.33 2.50
N TYR A 8 8.12 4.34 2.97
CA TYR A 8 8.28 3.80 4.33
C TYR A 8 9.49 2.86 4.47
N CYS A 9 9.87 2.20 3.38
CA CYS A 9 10.95 1.21 3.36
C CYS A 9 12.34 1.81 3.12
N ARG A 10 12.45 3.14 2.93
CA ARG A 10 13.73 3.84 2.81
C ARG A 10 14.40 3.92 4.18
N MET A 11 15.59 3.35 4.31
CA MET A 11 16.51 3.71 5.38
C MET A 11 17.15 5.05 5.01
N GLY A 12 16.95 6.08 5.83
CA GLY A 12 17.67 7.35 5.68
C GLY A 12 19.15 7.16 6.00
N ASP A 13 20.03 7.72 5.19
CA ASP A 13 21.50 7.64 5.34
C ASP A 13 22.07 8.42 6.54
N ASP A 14 21.23 8.82 7.51
CA ASP A 14 21.59 9.80 8.55
C ASP A 14 22.46 9.24 9.69
N TYR A 15 22.76 7.94 9.68
CA TYR A 15 23.65 7.29 10.67
C TYR A 15 25.06 6.97 10.13
N SER A 16 25.37 7.30 8.87
CA SER A 16 26.74 7.15 8.37
C SER A 16 27.55 8.43 8.68
N TYR A 17 28.57 8.32 9.54
CA TYR A 17 29.52 9.40 9.92
C TYR A 17 30.34 10.00 8.74
N HIS A 18 29.96 9.71 7.49
CA HIS A 18 30.66 10.12 6.27
C HIS A 18 29.73 10.81 5.28
N HIS A 19 28.98 11.81 5.75
CA HIS A 19 28.22 12.67 4.86
C HIS A 19 29.18 13.52 4.01
N ARG A 20 29.48 13.05 2.79
CA ARG A 20 30.23 13.83 1.79
C ARG A 20 29.23 14.63 0.95
N PRO A 21 29.19 15.96 1.06
CA PRO A 21 28.32 16.78 0.22
C PRO A 21 28.65 16.55 -1.27
N GLY A 22 27.63 16.26 -2.08
CA GLY A 22 27.76 16.08 -3.53
C GLY A 22 27.76 14.64 -4.06
N LYS A 23 27.79 13.60 -3.21
CA LYS A 23 27.54 12.21 -3.65
C LYS A 23 26.12 11.77 -3.30
N LYS A 24 25.32 11.41 -4.32
CA LYS A 24 24.08 10.66 -4.11
C LYS A 24 24.43 9.31 -3.48
N GLN A 25 24.13 9.12 -2.21
CA GLN A 25 24.28 7.82 -1.57
C GLN A 25 23.22 6.85 -2.10
N LYS A 26 23.58 5.58 -2.17
CA LYS A 26 22.73 4.53 -2.75
C LYS A 26 21.66 4.16 -1.73
N GLN A 27 20.47 4.74 -1.88
CA GLN A 27 19.34 4.36 -1.05
C GLN A 27 18.80 3.01 -1.51
N THR A 28 18.94 2.01 -0.63
CA THR A 28 18.36 0.69 -0.79
C THR A 28 17.24 0.54 0.23
N GLY A 29 16.05 0.16 -0.23
CA GLY A 29 14.92 -0.21 0.61
C GLY A 29 14.56 -1.67 0.42
N PHE A 30 13.94 -2.26 1.44
CA PHE A 30 13.42 -3.63 1.38
C PHE A 30 11.91 -3.61 1.51
N MET A 31 11.22 -4.34 0.62
CA MET A 31 9.76 -4.46 0.63
C MET A 31 9.35 -5.92 0.70
N LEU A 32 8.31 -6.22 1.48
CA LEU A 32 7.68 -7.54 1.47
C LEU A 32 6.51 -7.57 0.50
N LEU A 33 6.42 -8.64 -0.29
CA LEU A 33 5.18 -9.02 -0.95
C LEU A 33 4.59 -10.23 -0.22
N CYS A 34 3.39 -10.04 0.30
CA CYS A 34 2.67 -11.04 1.07
C CYS A 34 1.39 -11.44 0.35
N GLU A 35 1.08 -12.73 0.40
CA GLU A 35 -0.29 -13.21 0.24
C GLU A 35 -1.05 -12.90 1.54
N VAL A 36 -2.20 -12.25 1.44
CA VAL A 36 -3.00 -11.84 2.60
C VAL A 36 -4.42 -12.35 2.44
N ALA A 37 -4.89 -13.16 3.39
CA ALA A 37 -6.24 -13.67 3.44
C ALA A 37 -7.19 -12.60 4.01
N LEU A 38 -7.72 -11.75 3.12
CA LEU A 38 -8.56 -10.61 3.52
C LEU A 38 -9.98 -11.03 3.96
N GLY A 39 -10.54 -12.10 3.39
CA GLY A 39 -11.94 -12.48 3.62
C GLY A 39 -12.91 -11.34 3.31
N ASP A 40 -14.05 -11.33 3.99
CA ASP A 40 -14.99 -10.20 3.97
C ASP A 40 -14.38 -8.96 4.66
N MET A 41 -14.32 -7.85 3.93
CA MET A 41 -13.66 -6.62 4.36
C MET A 41 -14.67 -5.59 4.88
N ASN A 42 -14.40 -5.03 6.05
CA ASN A 42 -15.03 -3.80 6.51
C ASN A 42 -14.47 -2.59 5.74
N ALA A 43 -15.30 -1.96 4.90
CA ALA A 43 -14.91 -0.82 4.08
C ALA A 43 -15.10 0.51 4.83
N ILE A 44 -14.02 1.26 5.03
CA ILE A 44 -14.04 2.58 5.70
C ILE A 44 -13.44 3.65 4.80
N LYS A 45 -13.97 4.88 4.86
CA LYS A 45 -13.45 6.05 4.11
C LYS A 45 -12.67 7.03 4.98
N GLU A 46 -12.84 6.92 6.29
CA GLU A 46 -12.22 7.78 7.30
C GLU A 46 -11.38 6.94 8.25
N ALA A 47 -10.30 7.53 8.77
CA ALA A 47 -9.44 6.85 9.73
C ALA A 47 -10.21 6.60 11.03
N ALA A 48 -10.16 5.36 11.51
CA ALA A 48 -10.75 4.95 12.77
C ALA A 48 -9.76 4.07 13.52
N TYR A 49 -9.67 4.25 14.83
CA TYR A 49 -8.92 3.33 15.68
C TYR A 49 -9.70 2.02 15.83
N MET A 50 -9.06 0.90 15.53
CA MET A 50 -9.68 -0.42 15.57
C MET A 50 -8.65 -1.47 16.00
N GLU A 51 -9.00 -2.30 16.97
CA GLU A 51 -8.17 -3.42 17.44
C GLU A 51 -8.64 -4.78 16.88
N LYS A 52 -9.86 -4.83 16.34
CA LYS A 52 -10.46 -6.02 15.74
C LYS A 52 -11.37 -5.62 14.57
N ALA A 53 -11.60 -6.56 13.65
CA ALA A 53 -12.61 -6.40 12.61
C ALA A 53 -14.02 -6.34 13.24
N PRO A 54 -14.96 -5.56 12.67
CA PRO A 54 -16.36 -5.62 13.05
C PRO A 54 -16.94 -7.02 12.83
N GLU A 55 -17.99 -7.35 13.58
CA GLU A 55 -18.68 -8.63 13.46
C GLU A 55 -19.10 -8.90 12.00
N GLY A 56 -18.89 -10.14 11.55
CA GLY A 56 -19.16 -10.55 10.16
C GLY A 56 -18.09 -10.15 9.15
N THR A 57 -16.97 -9.56 9.58
CA THR A 57 -15.83 -9.23 8.71
C THR A 57 -14.52 -9.77 9.27
N HIS A 58 -13.50 -9.92 8.43
CA HIS A 58 -12.21 -10.53 8.77
C HIS A 58 -11.03 -9.56 8.68
N SER A 59 -11.24 -8.43 8.01
CA SER A 59 -10.21 -7.40 7.78
C SER A 59 -10.86 -6.05 7.51
N THR A 60 -10.06 -4.99 7.49
CA THR A 60 -10.51 -3.64 7.17
C THR A 60 -9.84 -3.15 5.89
N LYS A 61 -10.65 -2.56 5.01
CA LYS A 61 -10.20 -1.85 3.81
C LYS A 61 -10.42 -0.36 3.99
N GLY A 62 -9.33 0.37 4.21
CA GLY A 62 -9.32 1.82 4.05
C GLY A 62 -9.45 2.15 2.57
N ILE A 63 -10.56 2.77 2.15
CA ILE A 63 -10.83 3.16 0.77
C ILE A 63 -10.10 4.47 0.48
N GLY A 64 -9.08 4.38 -0.37
CA GLY A 64 -8.35 5.55 -0.84
C GLY A 64 -9.04 6.28 -1.98
N GLN A 65 -8.67 7.53 -2.22
CA GLN A 65 -9.07 8.28 -3.41
C GLN A 65 -8.45 7.69 -4.69
N ARG A 66 -7.28 7.06 -4.59
CA ARG A 66 -6.55 6.49 -5.73
C ARG A 66 -6.11 5.06 -5.43
N GLY A 67 -6.20 4.20 -6.43
CA GLY A 67 -5.74 2.82 -6.32
C GLY A 67 -5.65 2.16 -7.70
N PRO A 68 -5.25 0.88 -7.76
CA PRO A 68 -5.18 0.16 -9.03
C PRO A 68 -6.56 0.03 -9.66
N ASP A 69 -6.62 0.04 -10.98
CA ASP A 69 -7.78 -0.43 -11.74
C ASP A 69 -7.91 -1.96 -11.56
N PHE A 70 -8.86 -2.36 -10.71
CA PHE A 70 -9.07 -3.77 -10.40
C PHE A 70 -9.60 -4.58 -11.59
N SER A 71 -10.13 -3.95 -12.66
CA SER A 71 -10.56 -4.66 -13.87
C SER A 71 -9.39 -5.30 -14.63
N LYS A 72 -8.17 -4.85 -14.35
CA LYS A 72 -6.92 -5.39 -14.89
C LYS A 72 -6.19 -6.29 -13.90
N SER A 73 -6.88 -6.74 -12.84
CA SER A 73 -6.31 -7.71 -11.91
C SER A 73 -6.17 -9.07 -12.60
N ILE A 74 -5.13 -9.79 -12.24
CA ILE A 74 -4.95 -11.19 -12.63
C ILE A 74 -5.19 -12.08 -11.43
N VAL A 75 -5.58 -13.32 -11.66
CA VAL A 75 -5.69 -14.35 -10.64
C VAL A 75 -4.69 -15.44 -10.97
N LEU A 76 -3.79 -15.74 -10.04
CA LEU A 76 -2.84 -16.84 -10.18
C LEU A 76 -3.54 -18.20 -10.08
N PRO A 77 -2.96 -19.30 -10.59
CA PRO A 77 -3.51 -20.65 -10.39
C PRO A 77 -3.70 -21.04 -8.91
N SER A 78 -2.97 -20.40 -7.99
CA SER A 78 -3.14 -20.55 -6.54
C SER A 78 -4.40 -19.87 -5.98
N GLY A 79 -5.18 -19.16 -6.82
CA GLY A 79 -6.34 -18.38 -6.41
C GLY A 79 -6.01 -16.97 -5.91
N VAL A 80 -4.73 -16.58 -5.90
CA VAL A 80 -4.31 -15.26 -5.40
C VAL A 80 -4.59 -14.18 -6.46
N GLY A 81 -5.36 -13.17 -6.08
CA GLY A 81 -5.59 -11.97 -6.90
C GLY A 81 -4.44 -10.97 -6.79
N ILE A 82 -3.92 -10.51 -7.93
CA ILE A 82 -2.87 -9.49 -8.00
C ILE A 82 -3.42 -8.27 -8.77
N PRO A 83 -3.50 -7.09 -8.12
CA PRO A 83 -3.99 -5.88 -8.77
C PRO A 83 -2.89 -5.25 -9.64
N MET A 84 -2.90 -5.59 -10.94
CA MET A 84 -1.89 -5.14 -11.92
C MET A 84 -2.30 -3.87 -12.69
N GLY A 85 -3.50 -3.34 -12.46
CA GLY A 85 -3.99 -2.16 -13.16
C GLY A 85 -3.23 -0.88 -12.84
N GLN A 86 -3.25 0.06 -13.79
CA GLN A 86 -2.72 1.40 -13.56
C GLN A 86 -3.43 2.09 -12.40
N VAL A 87 -2.74 3.02 -11.74
CA VAL A 87 -3.32 3.79 -10.65
C VAL A 87 -4.33 4.79 -11.23
N ILE A 88 -5.60 4.61 -10.88
CA ILE A 88 -6.71 5.49 -11.24
C ILE A 88 -7.18 6.27 -10.00
N THR A 89 -7.90 7.37 -10.24
CA THR A 89 -8.70 8.05 -9.22
C THR A 89 -10.08 7.42 -9.21
N TYR A 90 -10.54 6.98 -8.03
CA TYR A 90 -11.87 6.40 -7.90
C TYR A 90 -12.94 7.50 -7.91
N PRO A 91 -14.11 7.23 -8.52
CA PRO A 91 -15.20 8.18 -8.53
C PRO A 91 -15.69 8.46 -7.11
N VAL A 92 -16.01 9.72 -6.83
CA VAL A 92 -16.64 10.14 -5.58
C VAL A 92 -18.15 10.16 -5.81
N ASP A 93 -18.92 9.66 -4.83
CA ASP A 93 -20.39 9.79 -4.87
C ASP A 93 -20.74 11.29 -4.93
N PRO A 94 -21.58 11.76 -5.88
CA PRO A 94 -21.99 13.15 -5.97
C PRO A 94 -22.57 13.71 -4.66
N LYS A 95 -23.20 12.86 -3.83
CA LYS A 95 -23.73 13.25 -2.51
C LYS A 95 -22.63 13.54 -1.50
N GLU A 96 -21.46 12.94 -1.67
CA GLU A 96 -20.30 13.14 -0.82
C GLU A 96 -19.44 14.32 -1.29
N GLN A 97 -19.59 14.81 -2.53
CA GLN A 97 -18.67 15.78 -3.16
C GLN A 97 -18.57 17.13 -2.42
N TYR A 98 -19.64 17.56 -1.74
CA TYR A 98 -19.70 18.83 -1.01
C TYR A 98 -19.38 18.71 0.48
N ASN A 99 -19.03 17.52 0.96
CA ASN A 99 -18.72 17.32 2.38
C ASN A 99 -17.30 17.82 2.67
N HIS A 100 -17.14 18.74 3.62
CA HIS A 100 -15.84 19.40 3.88
C HIS A 100 -14.74 18.40 4.27
N TYR A 101 -15.12 17.21 4.72
CA TYR A 101 -14.25 16.11 5.10
C TYR A 101 -13.58 15.38 3.93
N ASN A 102 -13.92 15.70 2.67
CA ASN A 102 -13.28 15.09 1.48
C ASN A 102 -11.77 15.31 1.42
N TYR A 103 -11.27 16.42 1.97
CA TYR A 103 -9.84 16.73 2.00
C TYR A 103 -9.04 15.75 2.87
N TYR A 104 -9.66 15.17 3.90
CA TYR A 104 -8.99 14.29 4.87
C TYR A 104 -9.07 12.80 4.52
N ARG A 105 -9.52 12.46 3.32
CA ARG A 105 -9.62 11.07 2.88
C ARG A 105 -8.26 10.44 2.64
N LEU A 106 -8.20 9.13 2.89
CA LEU A 106 -7.05 8.30 2.56
C LEU A 106 -6.67 8.50 1.07
N GLN A 107 -5.39 8.73 0.80
CA GLN A 107 -4.91 8.94 -0.57
C GLN A 107 -4.81 7.62 -1.36
N HIS A 108 -4.58 6.52 -0.64
CA HIS A 108 -4.42 5.18 -1.20
C HIS A 108 -5.22 4.17 -0.40
N ASN A 109 -5.59 3.06 -1.05
CA ASN A 109 -6.17 1.95 -0.34
C ASN A 109 -5.19 1.40 0.71
N GLU A 110 -5.72 1.01 1.86
CA GLU A 110 -5.00 0.31 2.92
C GLU A 110 -5.78 -0.95 3.29
N TYR A 111 -5.04 -2.02 3.59
CA TYR A 111 -5.61 -3.31 3.94
C TYR A 111 -5.02 -3.75 5.27
N ILE A 112 -5.88 -3.97 6.25
CA ILE A 112 -5.51 -4.27 7.63
C ILE A 112 -6.12 -5.61 8.01
N VAL A 113 -5.27 -6.54 8.42
CA VAL A 113 -5.69 -7.80 9.05
C VAL A 113 -5.37 -7.74 10.54
N TYR A 114 -6.15 -8.45 11.34
CA TYR A 114 -6.06 -8.42 12.80
C TYR A 114 -5.43 -9.69 13.39
N ASP A 115 -5.27 -10.73 12.57
CA ASP A 115 -4.55 -11.95 12.91
C ASP A 115 -3.33 -12.12 11.98
N ALA A 116 -2.15 -12.33 12.57
CA ALA A 116 -0.92 -12.59 11.83
C ALA A 116 -0.98 -13.87 10.99
N SER A 117 -1.83 -14.84 11.36
CA SER A 117 -2.04 -16.07 10.60
C SER A 117 -2.62 -15.81 9.20
N GLN A 118 -3.25 -14.64 8.98
CA GLN A 118 -3.79 -14.22 7.68
C GLN A 118 -2.70 -13.77 6.69
N VAL A 119 -1.44 -13.65 7.12
CA VAL A 119 -0.34 -13.14 6.30
C VAL A 119 0.65 -14.25 6.00
N ARG A 120 0.94 -14.46 4.71
CA ARG A 120 2.01 -15.33 4.23
C ARG A 120 3.00 -14.52 3.40
N VAL A 121 4.20 -14.33 3.94
CA VAL A 121 5.31 -13.69 3.20
C VAL A 121 5.73 -14.59 2.04
N ARG A 122 5.85 -14.02 0.83
CA ARG A 122 6.27 -14.76 -0.37
C ARG A 122 7.58 -14.28 -0.93
N TYR A 123 7.78 -12.96 -0.94
CA TYR A 123 8.98 -12.35 -1.51
C TYR A 123 9.49 -11.22 -0.63
N LEU A 124 10.81 -11.13 -0.56
CA LEU A 124 11.54 -9.96 -0.11
C LEU A 124 12.14 -9.29 -1.35
N LEU A 125 11.72 -8.07 -1.62
CA LEU A 125 12.22 -7.25 -2.71
C LEU A 125 13.29 -6.30 -2.16
N GLN A 126 14.45 -6.29 -2.78
CA GLN A 126 15.41 -5.21 -2.64
C GLN A 126 15.13 -4.18 -3.74
N VAL A 127 14.85 -2.93 -3.37
CA VAL A 127 14.53 -1.84 -4.29
C VAL A 127 15.57 -0.73 -4.12
N SER A 128 16.09 -0.19 -5.22
CA SER A 128 17.08 0.89 -5.18
C SER A 128 16.77 1.95 -6.23
N ASP A 129 17.12 3.20 -5.94
CA ASP A 129 16.91 4.35 -6.85
C ASP A 129 17.83 4.38 -8.08
N GLN A 130 18.62 3.32 -8.32
CA GLN A 130 19.46 3.25 -9.50
C GLN A 130 18.68 2.68 -10.67
N ASP A 131 18.64 3.46 -11.76
CA ASP A 131 18.36 2.92 -13.08
C ASP A 131 19.57 2.08 -13.51
N PRO A 132 19.43 0.74 -13.65
CA PRO A 132 20.55 -0.12 -14.05
C PRO A 132 21.09 0.21 -15.45
N ASN A 133 20.42 1.06 -16.23
CA ASN A 133 20.85 1.49 -17.58
C ASN A 133 21.43 2.91 -17.63
N ARG A 134 21.54 3.61 -16.50
CA ARG A 134 22.04 4.98 -16.46
C ARG A 134 23.52 4.99 -16.09
N ASN A 135 24.37 4.93 -17.12
CA ASN A 135 25.81 5.20 -17.03
C ASN A 135 26.08 6.66 -16.63
#